data_AF-A0A8J8JG55-F1
#
_entry.id   AF-A0A8J8JG55-F1
#
_cell.length_a   1.000
_cell.length_b   1.000
_cell.length_c   1.000
_cell.angle_alpha   90.00
_cell.angle_beta   90.00
_cell.angle_gamma   90.00
#
_symmetry.space_group_name_H-M   'P 1'
#
loop_
_entity.id
_entity.type
_entity.pdbx_description
1 polymer ?
#
loop_
_entity_poly.entity_id
_entity_poly.type
_entity_poly.pdbx_seq_one_letter_code
_entity_poly.pdbx_strand_id
1 'polypeptide(L)' 'MKTLILAGGKGTRLWPLSRELMPKQFIRMFDDYSLFQKTIQRALMFSKPNEIFIVTNEKYKFRILDDLRELG' A
#
# COMPACT_ATOMS: atom_id res chain seq x y z
N MET A 1 -16.89 8.87 -5.85
CA MET A 1 -16.02 8.51 -7.01
C MET A 1 -15.31 7.24 -6.61
N LYS A 2 -15.23 6.22 -7.46
CA LYS A 2 -14.57 4.96 -7.08
C LYS A 2 -13.07 5.01 -7.42
N THR A 3 -12.23 4.59 -6.48
CA THR A 3 -10.77 4.49 -6.67
C THR A 3 -10.33 3.04 -6.57
N LEU A 4 -9.51 2.59 -7.51
CA LEU A 4 -8.91 1.25 -7.50
C LEU A 4 -7.39 1.37 -7.35
N ILE A 5 -6.84 0.81 -6.27
CA ILE A 5 -5.40 0.80 -5.98
C ILE A 5 -4.83 -0.58 -6.29
N LEU A 6 -3.86 -0.63 -7.21
CA LEU A 6 -3.11 -1.84 -7.54
C LEU A 6 -1.86 -1.95 -6.64
N ALA A 7 -1.95 -2.72 -5.56
CA ALA A 7 -0.92 -2.88 -4.54
C ALA A 7 -0.15 -4.21 -4.70
N GLY A 8 0.25 -4.54 -5.94
CA GLY A 8 0.96 -5.77 -6.28
C GLY A 8 2.43 -5.58 -6.66
N GLY A 9 3.06 -6.70 -7.05
CA GLY A 9 4.44 -6.75 -7.52
C GLY A 9 5.45 -7.10 -6.43
N LYS A 10 6.54 -7.79 -6.82
CA LYS A 10 7.64 -8.17 -5.92
C LYS A 10 8.61 -7.02 -5.62
N GLY A 11 8.60 -5.95 -6.41
CA GLY A 11 9.43 -4.76 -6.19
C GLY A 11 10.91 -4.89 -6.57
N THR A 12 11.32 -5.92 -7.32
CA THR A 12 12.73 -6.33 -7.56
C THR A 12 13.72 -5.26 -8.02
N ARG A 13 13.26 -4.16 -8.63
CA ARG A 13 14.12 -3.05 -9.08
C ARG A 13 14.64 -2.15 -7.95
N LEU A 14 14.02 -2.20 -6.77
CA LEU A 14 14.44 -1.42 -5.60
C LEU A 14 15.29 -2.24 -4.62
N TRP A 15 15.85 -3.36 -5.05
CA TRP A 15 16.80 -4.09 -4.23
C TRP A 15 18.02 -3.19 -3.91
N PRO A 16 18.57 -3.18 -2.68
CA PRO A 16 18.25 -4.06 -1.54
C PRO A 16 17.10 -3.58 -0.64
N LEU A 17 16.52 -2.42 -0.93
CA LEU A 17 15.46 -1.78 -0.15
C LEU A 17 14.15 -2.60 -0.20
N SER A 18 13.80 -3.12 -1.37
CA SER A 18 12.73 -4.11 -1.51
C SER A 18 13.27 -5.53 -1.33
N ARG A 19 12.62 -6.32 -0.48
CA ARG A 19 12.88 -7.74 -0.31
C ARG A 19 11.64 -8.55 -0.68
N GLU A 20 11.78 -9.86 -0.88
CA GLU A 20 10.64 -10.71 -1.25
C GLU A 20 9.50 -10.64 -0.22
N LEU A 21 9.86 -10.57 1.07
CA LEU A 21 8.95 -10.41 2.19
C LEU A 21 8.54 -8.95 2.46
N MET A 22 9.27 -7.98 1.90
CA MET A 22 8.97 -6.54 2.03
C MET A 22 9.01 -5.85 0.66
N PRO A 23 7.97 -6.04 -0.17
CA PRO A 23 7.81 -5.35 -1.44
C PRO A 23 7.78 -3.83 -1.33
N LYS A 24 7.97 -3.16 -2.48
CA LYS A 24 8.09 -1.69 -2.55
C LYS A 24 6.97 -0.93 -1.87
N GLN A 25 5.73 -1.40 -1.99
CA GLN A 25 4.55 -0.69 -1.50
C GLN A 25 4.54 -0.56 0.03
N PHE A 26 5.27 -1.41 0.74
CA PHE A 26 5.37 -1.40 2.20
C PHE A 26 6.60 -0.67 2.72
N ILE A 27 7.46 -0.16 1.82
CA ILE A 27 8.66 0.58 2.22
C ILE A 27 8.25 1.96 2.73
N ARG A 28 8.81 2.34 3.88
CA ARG A 28 8.80 3.69 4.43
C ARG A 28 10.05 4.44 3.96
N MET A 29 9.92 5.22 2.88
CA MET A 29 11.01 6.03 2.35
C MET A 29 11.07 7.37 3.08
N PHE A 30 11.85 7.42 4.16
CA PHE A 30 12.18 8.62 4.96
C PHE A 30 11.01 9.32 5.69
N ASP A 31 9.82 8.73 5.67
CA ASP A 31 8.62 9.26 6.33
C ASP A 31 7.97 8.19 7.22
N ASP A 32 7.05 8.60 8.08
CA ASP A 32 6.29 7.72 8.97
C ASP A 32 5.37 6.72 8.24
N TYR A 33 5.04 7.00 6.97
CA TYR A 33 4.10 6.22 6.17
C TYR A 33 4.76 5.44 5.02
N SER A 34 4.25 4.23 4.77
CA SER A 34 4.61 3.42 3.61
C SER A 34 4.13 4.05 2.30
N LEU A 35 4.72 3.63 1.17
CA LEU A 35 4.24 4.06 -0.15
C LEU A 35 2.76 3.73 -0.38
N PHE A 36 2.29 2.62 0.18
CA PHE A 36 0.88 2.23 0.16
C PHE A 36 0.02 3.17 1.02
N GLN A 37 0.42 3.43 2.26
CA GLN A 37 -0.28 4.36 3.15
C GLN A 37 -0.39 5.77 2.55
N LYS A 38 0.69 6.29 1.97
CA LYS A 38 0.67 7.56 1.21
C LYS A 38 -0.31 7.53 0.04
N THR A 39 -0.44 6.38 -0.63
CA THR A 39 -1.41 6.22 -1.73
C THR A 39 -2.85 6.23 -1.22
N ILE A 40 -3.11 5.61 -0.06
CA ILE A 40 -4.43 5.66 0.60
C ILE A 40 -4.79 7.09 1.01
N GLN A 41 -3.88 7.83 1.65
CA GLN A 41 -4.11 9.23 2.02
C GLN A 41 -4.45 10.08 0.80
N ARG A 42 -3.76 9.89 -0.34
CA ARG A 42 -4.12 10.56 -1.59
C ARG A 42 -5.49 10.15 -2.10
N ALA A 43 -5.84 8.86 -2.07
CA ALA A 43 -7.13 8.37 -2.53
C ALA A 43 -8.30 8.94 -1.71
N LEU A 44 -8.10 9.12 -0.39
CA LEU A 44 -9.11 9.70 0.50
C LEU A 44 -9.44 11.17 0.19
N MET A 45 -8.57 11.88 -0.54
CA MET A 45 -8.88 13.23 -1.02
C MET A 45 -9.95 13.24 -2.14
N PHE A 46 -10.21 12.09 -2.79
CA PHE A 46 -11.11 11.98 -3.95
C PHE A 46 -12.28 11.00 -3.75
N SER A 47 -12.11 10.02 -2.85
CA SER A 47 -13.05 8.92 -2.62
C SER A 47 -13.31 8.71 -1.15
N LYS A 48 -14.56 8.36 -0.79
CA LYS A 48 -14.87 7.90 0.57
C LYS A 48 -14.20 6.53 0.82
N PRO A 49 -13.91 6.15 2.08
CA PRO A 49 -13.26 4.88 2.39
C PRO A 49 -13.95 3.65 1.76
N ASN A 50 -15.28 3.62 1.76
CA ASN A 50 -16.09 2.53 1.19
C ASN A 50 -16.15 2.53 -0.36
N GLU A 51 -15.53 3.52 -1.02
CA GLU A 51 -15.38 3.61 -2.47
C GLU A 51 -13.94 3.33 -2.93
N ILE A 52 -13.03 2.97 -2.02
CA ILE A 52 -11.64 2.62 -2.31
C ILE A 52 -11.50 1.11 -2.31
N PHE A 53 -11.05 0.56 -3.43
CA PHE A 53 -10.83 -0.86 -3.64
C PHE A 53 -9.34 -1.14 -3.81
N ILE A 54 -8.84 -2.19 -3.17
CA ILE A 54 -7.43 -2.57 -3.24
C ILE A 54 -7.32 -3.95 -3.89
N VAL A 55 -6.54 -4.03 -4.96
CA VAL A 55 -6.20 -5.30 -5.62
C VAL A 55 -4.75 -5.62 -5.30
N THR A 56 -4.53 -6.78 -4.69
CA THR A 56 -3.20 -7.26 -4.32
C THR A 56 -3.12 -8.78 -4.45
N ASN A 57 -1.91 -9.32 -4.33
CA ASN A 57 -1.73 -10.77 -4.19
C ASN A 57 -2.14 -11.21 -2.78
N GLU A 58 -2.76 -12.37 -2.66
CA GLU A 58 -3.24 -12.92 -1.39
C GLU A 58 -2.17 -12.92 -0.28
N LYS A 59 -0.90 -13.20 -0.63
CA LYS A 59 0.21 -13.19 0.32
C LYS A 59 0.43 -11.85 1.03
N TYR A 60 -0.06 -10.75 0.46
CA TYR A 60 0.09 -9.40 1.01
C TYR A 60 -1.18 -8.91 1.71
N LYS A 61 -2.25 -9.71 1.76
CA LYS A 61 -3.54 -9.34 2.37
C LYS A 61 -3.36 -8.86 3.81
N PHE A 62 -2.68 -9.63 4.64
CA PHE A 62 -2.48 -9.27 6.05
C PHE A 62 -1.65 -8.00 6.20
N ARG A 63 -0.59 -7.85 5.39
CA ARG A 63 0.24 -6.64 5.42
C ARG A 63 -0.52 -5.39 5.01
N ILE A 64 -1.41 -5.48 4.03
CA ILE A 64 -2.30 -4.37 3.64
C ILE A 64 -3.23 -4.00 4.81
N LEU A 65 -3.82 -5.00 5.48
CA LEU A 65 -4.68 -4.76 6.64
C LEU A 65 -3.92 -4.14 7.82
N ASP A 66 -2.65 -4.51 8.02
CA ASP A 66 -1.80 -3.91 9.05
C ASP A 66 -1.50 -2.44 8.73
N ASP A 67 -1.02 -2.16 7.51
CA ASP A 67 -0.76 -0.79 7.06
C ASP A 67 -2.03 0.09 7.11
N LEU A 68 -3.22 -0.45 6.82
CA LEU A 68 -4.49 0.28 6.96
C LEU A 68 -4.84 0.54 8.42
N ARG A 69 -4.68 -0.44 9.32
CA ARG A 69 -4.96 -0.27 10.76
C ARG A 69 -4.09 0.81 11.40
N GLU A 70 -2.86 0.96 10.94
CA GLU A 70 -1.95 2.02 11.39
C GLU A 70 -2.41 3.44 11.01
N LEU A 71 -3.33 3.59 10.06
CA LEU A 71 -3.87 4.90 9.65
C LEU A 71 -5.04 5.39 10.51
N GLY A 72 -5.59 4.55 11.40
CA GLY A 72 -6.82 4.80 12.15
C GLY A 72 -8.07 4.38 11.38
#